data_AF-A0A2G8RV96-F1
#
_entry.id   AF-A0A2G8RV96-F1
#
_cell.length_a   1.000
_cell.length_b   1.000
_cell.length_c   1.000
_cell.angle_alpha   90.00
_cell.angle_beta   90.00
_cell.angle_gamma   90.00
#
_symmetry.space_group_name_H-M   'P 1'
#
loop_
_entity.id
_entity.type
_entity.pdbx_description
1 polymer ?
#
loop_
_entity_poly.entity_id
_entity_poly.type
_entity_poly.pdbx_seq_one_letter_code
_entity_poly.pdbx_strand_id
1 'polypeptide(L)'
;MATFESLTPHIYLLLETRSKHFDSPDDVKTVGLHVNGISSVFTIFLPTSELSLALLTEQQLLQWVELVEGDVLRGCDLNAGQHDLVVTLIRAYRACYFQLVSAQEIGILFRLVVEAAMALDDHEPADDALEELVGYINEAGFPMCSL
;
A
#
# COMPACT_ATOMS: atom_id res chain seq x y z
N MET A 1 14.77 11.75 24.46
CA MET A 1 15.29 10.37 24.59
C MET A 1 14.37 9.49 23.79
N ALA A 2 14.81 8.97 22.65
CA ALA A 2 14.07 7.94 21.93
C ALA A 2 14.20 6.64 22.74
N THR A 3 13.08 6.10 23.22
CA THR A 3 13.02 4.81 23.90
C THR A 3 13.21 3.70 22.88
N PHE A 4 13.91 2.63 23.25
CA PHE A 4 14.26 1.48 22.40
C PHE A 4 13.05 0.74 21.77
N GLU A 5 11.81 1.06 22.15
CA GLU A 5 10.59 0.65 21.44
C GLU A 5 10.45 1.32 20.05
N SER A 6 11.24 2.36 19.78
CA SER A 6 11.28 3.16 18.53
C SER A 6 12.08 2.51 17.38
N LEU A 7 12.53 1.25 17.52
CA LEU A 7 13.34 0.57 16.50
C LEU A 7 12.56 -0.44 15.67
N THR A 8 11.30 -0.71 15.99
CA THR A 8 10.45 -1.55 15.14
C THR A 8 10.08 -0.75 13.89
N PRO A 9 10.41 -1.23 12.69
CA PRO A 9 9.98 -0.57 11.48
C PRO A 9 8.47 -0.71 11.34
N HIS A 10 7.81 0.38 10.96
CA HIS A 10 6.37 0.46 10.82
C HIS A 10 6.00 0.86 9.40
N ILE A 11 4.86 0.34 8.96
CA ILE A 11 4.24 0.72 7.69
C ILE A 11 3.20 1.79 7.99
N TYR A 12 3.08 2.79 7.13
CA TYR A 12 2.13 3.88 7.26
C TYR A 12 1.37 4.08 5.96
N LEU A 13 0.09 4.42 6.07
CA LEU A 13 -0.73 4.90 4.96
C LEU A 13 -0.93 6.40 5.12
N LEU A 14 -0.32 7.17 4.22
CA LEU A 14 -0.26 8.62 4.30
C LEU A 14 -1.20 9.25 3.29
N LEU A 15 -2.12 10.07 3.76
CA LEU A 15 -2.94 10.92 2.91
C LEU A 15 -2.25 12.27 2.68
N GLU A 16 -2.49 12.89 1.52
CA GLU A 16 -2.19 14.32 1.39
C GLU A 16 -2.96 15.08 2.47
N THR A 17 -2.29 16.02 3.15
CA THR A 17 -2.82 16.71 4.35
C THR A 17 -4.16 17.39 4.12
N ARG A 18 -4.43 17.79 2.87
CA ARG A 18 -5.72 18.36 2.47
C ARG A 18 -6.82 17.31 2.41
N SER A 19 -6.52 16.13 1.89
CA SER A 19 -7.44 15.02 1.69
C SER A 19 -7.90 14.39 3.00
N LYS A 20 -7.08 14.42 4.06
CA LYS A 20 -7.48 13.98 5.41
C LYS A 20 -8.60 14.85 6.01
N HIS A 21 -8.80 16.07 5.51
CA HIS A 21 -9.76 17.04 6.06
C HIS A 21 -10.90 17.36 5.08
N PHE A 22 -10.97 16.68 3.94
CA PHE A 22 -12.11 16.74 3.03
C PHE A 22 -13.08 15.60 3.34
N ASP A 23 -14.39 15.91 3.31
CA ASP A 23 -15.46 15.08 3.87
C ASP A 23 -15.77 13.78 3.09
N SER A 24 -15.16 13.55 1.91
CA SER A 24 -15.47 12.39 1.06
C SER A 24 -14.23 11.55 0.70
N PRO A 25 -14.24 10.22 0.96
CA PRO A 25 -13.25 9.26 0.46
C PRO A 25 -13.04 9.32 -1.05
N ASP A 26 -14.07 9.71 -1.82
CA ASP A 26 -14.03 9.76 -3.28
C ASP A 26 -13.06 10.84 -3.83
N ASP A 27 -12.68 11.82 -3.01
CA ASP A 27 -11.78 12.90 -3.40
C ASP A 27 -10.29 12.53 -3.24
N VAL A 28 -9.99 11.43 -2.55
CA VAL A 28 -8.62 10.93 -2.38
C VAL A 28 -8.17 10.28 -3.69
N LYS A 29 -7.12 10.82 -4.31
CA LYS A 29 -6.57 10.30 -5.59
C LYS A 29 -5.42 9.32 -5.43
N THR A 30 -4.69 9.46 -4.33
CA THR A 30 -3.53 8.63 -4.02
C THR A 30 -3.40 8.48 -2.50
N VAL A 31 -2.89 7.33 -2.09
CA VAL A 31 -2.47 7.04 -0.71
C VAL A 31 -0.97 6.68 -0.75
N GLY A 32 -0.16 7.35 0.06
CA GLY A 32 1.25 7.03 0.20
C GLY A 32 1.44 5.80 1.07
N LEU A 33 1.97 4.71 0.52
CA LEU A 33 2.46 3.59 1.33
C LEU A 33 3.90 3.89 1.72
N HIS A 34 4.14 4.14 3.00
CA HIS A 34 5.44 4.53 3.53
C HIS A 34 5.94 3.49 4.52
N VAL A 35 7.15 3.00 4.31
CA VAL A 35 7.84 2.12 5.26
C VAL A 35 9.02 2.89 5.84
N ASN A 36 8.97 3.12 7.15
CA ASN A 36 10.06 3.74 7.88
C ASN A 36 10.93 2.65 8.50
N GLY A 37 11.93 2.22 7.74
CA GLY A 37 12.91 1.24 8.19
C GLY A 37 14.04 1.85 9.01
N ILE A 38 14.80 1.01 9.72
CA ILE A 38 15.94 1.45 10.53
C ILE A 38 17.06 2.00 9.62
N SER A 39 17.34 1.28 8.53
CA SER A 39 18.49 1.55 7.66
C SER A 39 18.10 2.25 6.35
N SER A 40 16.84 2.14 5.92
CA SER A 40 16.32 2.68 4.67
C SER A 40 14.84 3.06 4.80
N VAL A 41 14.37 3.87 3.86
CA VAL A 41 12.96 4.25 3.73
C VAL A 41 12.45 3.81 2.36
N PHE A 42 11.22 3.30 2.31
CA PHE A 42 10.53 2.97 1.08
C PHE A 42 9.21 3.75 1.00
N THR A 43 8.89 4.31 -0.16
CA THR A 43 7.64 5.03 -0.36
C THR A 43 7.15 4.89 -1.79
N ILE A 44 5.87 4.54 -1.94
CA ILE A 44 5.16 4.55 -3.21
C ILE A 44 3.79 5.20 -3.04
N PHE A 45 3.19 5.65 -4.13
CA PHE A 45 1.87 6.29 -4.13
C PHE A 45 0.86 5.39 -4.79
N LEU A 46 0.01 4.77 -3.98
CA LEU A 46 -1.06 3.87 -4.40
C LEU A 46 -2.20 4.68 -5.01
N PRO A 47 -2.57 4.45 -6.29
CA PRO A 47 -3.75 5.05 -6.89
C PRO A 47 -5.03 4.56 -6.20
N THR A 48 -6.04 5.41 -6.12
CA THR A 48 -7.33 5.09 -5.46
C THR A 48 -8.52 5.27 -6.41
N SER A 49 -8.25 5.41 -7.70
CA SER A 49 -9.25 5.39 -8.77
C SER A 49 -8.67 4.76 -10.03
N GLU A 50 -9.52 4.20 -10.89
CA GLU A 50 -9.11 3.67 -12.19
C GLU A 50 -8.44 4.74 -13.06
N LEU A 51 -8.92 5.98 -12.97
CA LEU A 51 -8.31 7.12 -13.67
C LEU A 51 -6.87 7.38 -13.21
N SER A 52 -6.63 7.37 -11.90
CA SER A 52 -5.27 7.53 -11.36
C SER A 52 -4.37 6.32 -11.66
N LEU A 53 -4.93 5.12 -11.68
CA LEU A 53 -4.20 3.90 -12.04
C LEU A 53 -3.76 3.95 -13.51
N ALA A 54 -4.62 4.41 -14.41
CA ALA A 54 -4.33 4.55 -15.83
C ALA A 54 -3.24 5.59 -16.15
N LEU A 55 -2.88 6.45 -15.19
CA LEU A 55 -1.77 7.39 -15.34
C LEU A 55 -0.41 6.75 -15.04
N LEU A 56 -0.38 5.59 -14.38
CA LEU A 56 0.86 4.83 -14.23
C LEU A 56 1.26 4.23 -15.57
N THR A 57 2.56 4.26 -15.85
CA THR A 57 3.12 3.47 -16.93
C THR A 57 3.41 2.06 -16.43
N GLU A 58 3.36 1.08 -17.34
CA GLU A 58 3.72 -0.31 -17.02
C GLU A 58 5.12 -0.40 -16.40
N GLN A 59 6.07 0.41 -16.88
CA GLN A 59 7.43 0.48 -16.34
C GLN A 59 7.45 0.93 -14.87
N GLN A 60 6.63 1.91 -14.49
CA GLN A 60 6.55 2.35 -13.08
C GLN A 60 5.99 1.25 -12.18
N LEU A 61 4.99 0.51 -12.66
CA LEU A 61 4.43 -0.62 -11.92
C LEU A 61 5.45 -1.76 -11.76
N LEU A 62 6.20 -2.09 -12.82
CA LEU A 62 7.26 -3.10 -12.75
C LEU A 62 8.36 -2.66 -11.79
N GLN A 63 8.73 -1.38 -11.79
CA GLN A 63 9.68 -0.84 -10.80
C GLN A 63 9.17 -1.00 -9.37
N TRP A 64 7.87 -0.83 -9.11
CA TRP A 64 7.33 -1.09 -7.77
C TRP A 64 7.53 -2.54 -7.35
N VAL A 65 7.21 -3.49 -8.24
CA VAL A 65 7.42 -4.92 -7.98
C VAL A 65 8.90 -5.21 -7.71
N GLU A 66 9.80 -4.69 -8.54
CA GLU A 66 11.25 -4.86 -8.34
C GLU A 66 11.72 -4.27 -7.00
N LEU A 67 11.19 -3.12 -6.58
CA LEU A 67 11.57 -2.50 -5.31
C LEU A 67 11.09 -3.29 -4.09
N VAL A 68 9.88 -3.85 -4.14
CA VAL A 68 9.32 -4.62 -3.01
C VAL A 68 9.82 -6.06 -2.95
N GLU A 69 10.19 -6.66 -4.08
CA GLU A 69 10.79 -8.00 -4.11
C GLU A 69 12.32 -7.96 -3.96
N GLY A 70 12.93 -6.81 -4.22
CA GLY A 70 14.36 -6.57 -4.18
C GLY A 70 14.91 -6.13 -2.82
N ASP A 71 16.16 -5.66 -2.84
CA ASP A 71 16.89 -5.37 -1.61
C ASP A 71 16.48 -4.05 -0.93
N VAL A 72 15.68 -3.20 -1.60
CA VAL A 72 15.22 -1.92 -1.03
C VAL A 72 14.26 -2.14 0.13
N LEU A 73 13.23 -2.99 -0.05
CA LEU A 73 12.32 -3.32 1.04
C LEU A 73 13.02 -4.15 2.12
N ARG A 74 13.97 -5.02 1.74
CA ARG A 74 14.80 -5.76 2.71
C ARG A 74 15.66 -4.84 3.58
N GLY A 75 16.16 -3.75 3.00
CA GLY A 75 16.90 -2.71 3.72
C GLY A 75 16.05 -1.89 4.70
N CYS A 76 14.73 -2.09 4.72
CA CYS A 76 13.84 -1.48 5.72
C CYS A 76 13.73 -2.31 7.00
N ASP A 77 14.39 -3.46 7.09
CA ASP A 77 14.43 -4.34 8.27
C ASP A 77 13.03 -4.86 8.73
N LEU A 78 12.05 -4.88 7.81
CA LEU A 78 10.71 -5.41 8.07
C LEU A 78 10.74 -6.87 8.49
N ASN A 79 9.82 -7.25 9.39
CA ASN A 79 9.61 -8.67 9.66
C ASN A 79 8.95 -9.37 8.45
N ALA A 80 8.97 -10.71 8.42
CA ALA A 80 8.45 -11.47 7.30
C ALA A 80 6.96 -11.22 7.01
N GLY A 81 6.15 -10.98 8.03
CA GLY A 81 4.73 -10.67 7.88
C GLY A 81 4.53 -9.30 7.24
N GLN A 82 5.16 -8.26 7.76
CA GLN A 82 5.12 -6.90 7.20
C GLN A 82 5.61 -6.86 5.75
N HIS A 83 6.68 -7.59 5.44
CA HIS A 83 7.17 -7.73 4.08
C HIS A 83 6.12 -8.38 3.16
N ASP A 84 5.46 -9.44 3.63
CA ASP A 84 4.39 -10.11 2.88
C ASP A 84 3.18 -9.20 2.65
N LEU A 85 2.82 -8.37 3.63
CA LEU A 85 1.73 -7.39 3.50
C LEU A 85 2.01 -6.41 2.35
N VAL A 86 3.20 -5.81 2.34
CA VAL A 86 3.60 -4.85 1.31
C VAL A 86 3.62 -5.52 -0.06
N VAL A 87 4.28 -6.67 -0.19
CA VAL A 87 4.40 -7.39 -1.47
C VAL A 87 3.02 -7.80 -2.00
N THR A 88 2.15 -8.32 -1.15
CA THR A 88 0.80 -8.76 -1.52
C THR A 88 -0.03 -7.58 -2.02
N LEU A 89 0.03 -6.44 -1.31
CA LEU A 89 -0.64 -5.23 -1.74
C LEU A 89 -0.15 -4.76 -3.13
N ILE A 90 1.17 -4.76 -3.38
CA ILE A 90 1.71 -4.33 -4.68
C ILE A 90 1.29 -5.27 -5.81
N ARG A 91 1.27 -6.58 -5.54
CA ARG A 91 0.79 -7.57 -6.50
C ARG A 91 -0.69 -7.40 -6.82
N ALA A 92 -1.52 -7.05 -5.83
CA ALA A 92 -2.92 -6.71 -6.06
C ALA A 92 -3.08 -5.49 -6.96
N TYR A 93 -2.29 -4.43 -6.74
CA TYR A 93 -2.25 -3.26 -7.62
C TYR A 93 -1.83 -3.60 -9.05
N ARG A 94 -0.89 -4.53 -9.20
CA ARG A 94 -0.50 -5.05 -10.52
C ARG A 94 -1.65 -5.81 -11.19
N ALA A 95 -2.35 -6.67 -10.47
CA ALA A 95 -3.52 -7.37 -10.98
C ALA A 95 -4.62 -6.40 -11.45
N CYS A 96 -4.84 -5.31 -10.69
CA CYS A 96 -5.76 -4.24 -11.08
C CYS A 96 -5.32 -3.56 -12.39
N TYR A 97 -4.04 -3.19 -12.50
CA TYR A 97 -3.52 -2.50 -13.68
C TYR A 97 -3.68 -3.34 -14.96
N PHE A 98 -3.38 -4.63 -14.89
CA PHE A 98 -3.55 -5.55 -16.01
C PHE A 98 -4.99 -6.07 -16.18
N GLN A 99 -5.94 -5.55 -15.40
CA GLN A 99 -7.37 -5.93 -15.46
C GLN A 99 -7.59 -7.44 -15.29
N LEU A 100 -6.77 -8.07 -14.43
CA LEU A 100 -6.87 -9.50 -14.11
C LEU A 100 -7.95 -9.79 -13.04
N VAL A 101 -8.58 -8.75 -12.53
CA VAL A 101 -9.69 -8.75 -11.57
C VAL A 101 -10.82 -7.89 -12.13
N SER A 102 -12.03 -8.09 -11.64
CA SER A 102 -13.21 -7.32 -12.08
C SER A 102 -13.13 -5.85 -11.64
N ALA A 103 -13.76 -4.95 -12.40
CA ALA A 103 -13.85 -3.53 -12.02
C ALA A 103 -14.48 -3.31 -10.63
N GLN A 104 -15.38 -4.21 -10.23
CA GLN A 104 -15.97 -4.18 -8.88
C GLN A 104 -14.92 -4.45 -7.80
N GLU A 105 -14.08 -5.47 -7.97
CA GLU A 105 -13.01 -5.80 -7.02
C GLU A 105 -11.95 -4.69 -6.95
N ILE A 106 -11.62 -4.07 -8.09
CA ILE A 106 -10.74 -2.90 -8.14
C ILE A 106 -11.32 -1.75 -7.32
N GLY A 107 -12.61 -1.42 -7.54
CA GLY A 107 -13.28 -0.35 -6.83
C GLY A 107 -13.36 -0.60 -5.32
N ILE A 108 -13.62 -1.84 -4.90
CA ILE A 108 -13.62 -2.21 -3.47
C ILE A 108 -12.21 -2.05 -2.88
N LEU A 109 -11.16 -2.58 -3.54
CA LEU A 109 -9.79 -2.46 -3.04
C LEU A 109 -9.41 -1.00 -2.83
N PHE A 110 -9.64 -0.14 -3.82
CA PHE A 110 -9.31 1.28 -3.73
C PHE A 110 -10.06 1.98 -2.59
N ARG A 111 -11.35 1.67 -2.45
CA ARG A 111 -12.15 2.20 -1.35
C ARG A 111 -11.62 1.77 0.00
N LEU A 112 -11.29 0.49 0.17
CA LEU A 112 -10.75 -0.02 1.43
C LEU A 112 -9.39 0.61 1.77
N VAL A 113 -8.52 0.82 0.78
CA VAL A 113 -7.23 1.51 1.00
C VAL A 113 -7.44 2.95 1.47
N VAL A 114 -8.41 3.67 0.89
CA VAL A 114 -8.76 5.03 1.33
C VAL A 114 -9.36 5.02 2.73
N GLU A 115 -10.35 4.16 2.99
CA GLU A 115 -11.01 4.07 4.29
C GLU A 115 -10.02 3.72 5.40
N ALA A 116 -9.10 2.78 5.15
CA ALA A 116 -8.00 2.46 6.06
C ALA A 116 -7.11 3.67 6.33
N ALA A 117 -6.67 4.38 5.29
CA ALA A 117 -5.81 5.55 5.44
C ALA A 117 -6.50 6.72 6.17
N MET A 118 -7.82 6.87 6.01
CA MET A 118 -8.62 7.91 6.69
C MET A 118 -8.91 7.56 8.15
N ALA A 119 -9.00 6.27 8.49
CA ALA A 119 -9.25 5.81 9.86
C ALA A 119 -8.02 5.97 10.77
N LEU A 120 -6.82 5.99 10.18
CA LEU A 120 -5.55 6.10 10.90
C LEU A 120 -5.22 7.55 11.29
N ASP A 121 -4.70 7.74 12.50
CA ASP A 121 -4.09 9.01 12.90
C ASP A 121 -2.76 9.28 12.16
N ASP A 122 -2.27 10.53 12.13
CA ASP A 122 -1.13 10.96 11.27
C ASP A 122 0.20 10.22 11.54
N HIS A 123 0.27 9.50 12.65
CA HIS A 123 1.43 8.73 13.09
C HIS A 123 1.06 7.32 13.56
N GLU A 124 -0.16 6.88 13.27
CA GLU A 124 -0.60 5.52 13.60
C GLU A 124 -0.03 4.54 12.57
N PRO A 125 0.64 3.46 13.01
CA PRO A 125 1.07 2.39 12.12
C PRO A 125 -0.11 1.71 11.43
N ALA A 126 0.03 1.44 10.15
CA ALA A 126 -0.97 0.79 9.31
C ALA A 126 -0.83 -0.74 9.30
N ASP A 127 0.01 -1.33 10.16
CA ASP A 127 0.30 -2.77 10.16
C ASP A 127 -1.01 -3.60 10.24
N ASP A 128 -1.85 -3.35 11.25
CA ASP A 128 -3.12 -4.07 11.46
C ASP A 128 -4.14 -3.82 10.32
N ALA A 129 -4.26 -2.57 9.87
CA ALA A 129 -5.16 -2.21 8.76
C ALA A 129 -4.73 -2.89 7.44
N LEU A 130 -3.42 -3.05 7.24
CA LEU A 130 -2.88 -3.77 6.09
C LEU A 130 -3.10 -5.28 6.21
N GLU A 131 -3.08 -5.87 7.40
CA GLU A 131 -3.45 -7.26 7.61
C GLU A 131 -4.90 -7.53 7.17
N GLU A 132 -5.83 -6.65 7.54
CA GLU A 132 -7.24 -6.77 7.12
C GLU A 132 -7.40 -6.60 5.60
N LEU A 133 -6.74 -5.60 5.01
CA LEU A 133 -6.73 -5.39 3.56
C LEU A 133 -6.20 -6.60 2.80
N VAL A 134 -5.09 -7.18 3.26
CA VAL A 134 -4.48 -8.36 2.66
C VAL A 134 -5.35 -9.60 2.87
N GLY A 135 -6.04 -9.71 4.02
CA GLY A 135 -7.08 -10.70 4.25
C GLY A 135 -8.14 -10.67 3.15
N TYR A 136 -8.71 -9.49 2.87
CA TYR A 136 -9.66 -9.31 1.77
C TYR A 136 -9.08 -9.71 0.41
N ILE A 137 -7.87 -9.25 0.08
CA ILE A 137 -7.21 -9.56 -1.21
C ILE A 137 -7.07 -11.08 -1.41
N ASN A 138 -6.67 -11.79 -0.36
CA ASN A 138 -6.52 -13.24 -0.38
C ASN A 138 -7.85 -13.98 -0.50
N GLU A 139 -8.89 -13.53 0.21
CA GLU A 139 -10.25 -14.08 0.11
C GLU A 139 -10.89 -13.85 -1.25
N ALA A 140 -10.68 -12.66 -1.83
CA ALA A 140 -11.15 -12.31 -3.17
C ALA A 140 -10.38 -13.05 -4.28
N GLY A 141 -9.24 -13.68 -3.96
CA GLY A 141 -8.51 -14.52 -4.91
C GLY A 141 -7.74 -13.75 -5.97
N PHE A 142 -7.19 -12.57 -5.62
CA PHE A 142 -6.37 -11.78 -6.54
C PHE A 142 -5.18 -12.61 -7.06
N PRO A 143 -4.84 -12.53 -8.36
CA PRO A 143 -3.75 -13.31 -8.93
C PRO A 143 -2.39 -12.79 -8.45
N MET A 144 -1.66 -13.63 -7.71
CA MET A 144 -0.37 -13.29 -7.07
C MET A 144 0.87 -13.65 -7.89
N CYS A 145 0.75 -13.85 -9.21
CA CYS A 145 1.83 -14.36 -10.05
C CYS A 145 3.12 -13.50 -9.91
N SER A 146 4.21 -14.15 -9.49
CA SER A 146 5.57 -13.63 -9.67
C SER A 146 5.92 -13.62 -11.17
N LEU A 147 6.83 -12.73 -11.57
CA LEU A 147 7.41 -12.70 -12.92
C LEU A 147 8.10 -14.03 -13.27
#